data_AF-A0AAU4UFJ7-F1
#
_entry.id   AF-A0AAU4UFJ7-F1
#
_cell.length_a   1.000
_cell.length_b   1.000
_cell.length_c   1.000
_cell.angle_alpha   90.00
_cell.angle_beta   90.00
_cell.angle_gamma   90.00
#
_symmetry.space_group_name_H-M   'P 1'
#
loop_
_entity.id
_entity.type
_entity.pdbx_description
1 polymer ?
#
loop_
_entity_poly.entity_id
_entity_poly.type
_entity_poly.pdbx_seq_one_letter_code
_entity_poly.pdbx_strand_id
1 'polypeptide(L)'
;MLMFLFLVVALAVVVTAVTLAVVGGGESAVLPEVAPERLQDLLPPDRPVGRDDVESLRFPVSARGYRMSDVDDALTRLGAELAERDARIADLESALAGAQAAPRITMDKPVERNEQ
;
A
#
# COMPACT_ATOMS: atom_id res chain seq x y z
N MET A 1 8.54 51.72 -34.31
CA MET A 1 7.28 51.13 -33.82
C MET A 1 7.15 49.65 -34.19
N LEU A 2 7.27 49.29 -35.48
CA LEU A 2 7.23 47.88 -35.94
C LEU A 2 8.28 46.96 -35.27
N MET A 3 9.53 47.41 -35.11
CA MET A 3 10.57 46.59 -34.45
C MET A 3 10.28 46.30 -32.98
N PHE A 4 9.67 47.23 -32.26
CA PHE A 4 9.26 47.02 -30.87
C PHE A 4 8.12 46.00 -30.79
N LEU A 5 7.14 46.11 -31.69
CA LEU A 5 6.05 45.13 -31.79
C LEU A 5 6.60 43.73 -32.11
N PHE A 6 7.60 43.63 -33.00
CA PHE A 6 8.27 42.37 -33.31
C PHE A 6 8.96 41.76 -32.08
N LEU A 7 9.64 42.59 -31.28
CA LEU A 7 10.28 42.15 -30.04
C LEU A 7 9.26 41.68 -29.00
N VAL A 8 8.13 42.37 -28.86
CA VAL A 8 7.04 41.97 -27.96
C VAL A 8 6.40 40.65 -28.41
N VAL A 9 6.16 40.48 -29.72
CA VAL A 9 5.64 39.22 -30.27
C VAL A 9 6.63 38.08 -30.10
N ALA A 10 7.92 38.32 -30.37
CA ALA A 10 8.97 37.33 -30.16
C ALA A 10 9.05 36.91 -28.68
N LEU A 11 8.99 37.87 -27.76
CA LEU A 11 8.95 37.60 -26.32
C LEU A 11 7.70 36.80 -25.95
N ALA A 12 6.52 37.18 -26.43
CA ALA A 12 5.28 36.46 -26.16
C ALA A 12 5.34 35.01 -26.68
N VAL A 13 5.92 34.78 -27.86
CA VAL A 13 6.13 33.44 -28.42
C VAL A 13 7.08 32.62 -27.55
N VAL A 14 8.21 33.21 -27.13
CA VAL A 14 9.18 32.54 -26.25
C VAL A 14 8.55 32.21 -24.90
N VAL A 15 7.87 33.16 -24.26
CA VAL A 15 7.17 32.93 -22.99
C VAL A 15 6.12 31.84 -23.14
N THR A 16 5.30 31.90 -24.19
CA THR A 16 4.27 30.88 -24.45
C THR A 16 4.90 29.51 -24.66
N ALA A 17 5.97 29.42 -25.46
CA ALA A 17 6.68 28.17 -25.71
C ALA A 17 7.31 27.59 -24.43
N VAL A 18 7.95 28.43 -23.60
CA VAL A 18 8.53 28.01 -22.31
C VAL A 18 7.42 27.58 -21.35
N THR A 19 6.33 28.33 -21.28
CA THR A 19 5.19 28.00 -20.42
C THR A 19 4.55 26.68 -20.86
N LEU A 20 4.38 26.46 -22.17
CA LEU A 20 3.91 25.18 -22.71
C LEU A 20 4.93 24.05 -22.53
N ALA A 21 6.23 24.30 -22.52
CA ALA A 21 7.23 23.27 -22.22
C ALA A 21 7.23 22.87 -20.74
N VAL A 22 7.05 23.85 -19.84
CA VAL A 22 7.00 23.63 -18.39
C VAL A 22 5.66 23.03 -17.95
N VAL A 23 4.55 23.52 -18.50
CA VAL A 23 3.19 23.07 -18.19
C VAL A 23 2.81 21.83 -19.01
N GLY A 24 3.19 21.80 -20.28
CA GLY A 24 2.93 20.70 -21.22
C GLY A 24 4.00 19.60 -21.22
N GLY A 25 5.02 19.69 -20.35
CA GLY A 25 5.86 18.54 -19.99
C GLY A 25 5.07 17.39 -19.33
N GLY A 26 3.75 17.55 -19.13
CA GLY A 26 2.85 16.52 -18.63
C GLY A 26 1.97 15.81 -19.67
N GLU A 27 1.68 16.35 -20.87
CA GLU A 27 0.66 15.70 -21.71
C GLU A 27 0.68 16.05 -23.22
N SER A 28 0.82 14.99 -24.03
CA SER A 28 0.43 14.87 -25.46
C SER A 28 1.41 15.32 -26.56
N ALA A 29 2.56 14.66 -26.64
CA ALA A 29 3.21 14.40 -27.93
C ALA A 29 3.64 12.93 -27.96
N VAL A 30 2.96 12.13 -28.78
CA VAL A 30 3.34 10.82 -29.36
C VAL A 30 4.69 10.29 -28.85
N LEU A 31 4.71 9.87 -27.58
CA LEU A 31 5.76 9.08 -26.97
C LEU A 31 5.13 7.71 -26.73
N PRO A 32 5.85 6.61 -26.99
CA PRO A 32 5.33 5.28 -26.71
C PRO A 32 4.88 5.28 -25.24
N GLU A 33 3.68 4.76 -24.99
CA GLU A 33 3.10 4.54 -23.66
C GLU A 33 4.25 4.14 -22.71
N VAL A 34 4.74 5.09 -21.90
CA VAL A 34 5.75 4.78 -20.90
C VAL A 34 5.05 3.78 -20.03
N ALA A 35 5.52 2.53 -20.07
CA ALA A 35 4.87 1.44 -19.37
C ALA A 35 4.64 1.93 -17.94
N PRO A 36 3.38 1.94 -17.46
CA PRO A 36 3.03 2.59 -16.21
C PRO A 36 4.04 2.11 -15.17
N GLU A 37 4.74 3.03 -14.48
CA GLU A 37 5.67 2.65 -13.43
C GLU A 37 4.94 1.64 -12.54
N ARG A 38 5.35 0.38 -12.62
CA ARG A 38 4.69 -0.65 -11.83
C ARG A 38 5.21 -0.51 -10.42
N LEU A 39 4.30 -0.74 -9.47
CA LEU A 39 4.63 -0.89 -8.07
C LEU A 39 5.79 -1.89 -7.95
N GLN A 40 6.99 -1.40 -7.59
CA GLN A 40 8.19 -2.23 -7.62
C GLN A 40 8.19 -3.27 -6.49
N ASP A 41 7.53 -2.95 -5.39
CA ASP A 41 7.41 -3.82 -4.22
C ASP A 41 5.93 -4.20 -4.06
N LEU A 42 5.50 -5.15 -4.89
CA LEU A 42 4.14 -5.68 -4.83
C LEU A 42 3.94 -6.47 -3.54
N LEU A 43 2.77 -6.31 -2.95
CA LEU A 43 2.36 -7.12 -1.81
C LEU A 43 2.49 -8.62 -2.13
N PRO A 44 2.91 -9.43 -1.15
CA PRO A 44 3.11 -10.86 -1.37
C PRO A 44 1.79 -11.54 -1.81
N PRO A 45 1.77 -12.24 -2.95
CA PRO A 45 0.56 -12.89 -3.45
C PRO A 45 0.26 -14.22 -2.72
N ASP A 46 1.29 -14.87 -2.19
CA ASP A 46 1.22 -16.25 -1.70
C ASP A 46 1.08 -16.34 -0.17
N ARG A 47 1.13 -15.22 0.55
CA ARG A 47 0.98 -15.16 2.01
C ARG A 47 0.18 -13.94 2.44
N PRO A 48 -0.42 -13.96 3.64
CA PRO A 48 -1.02 -12.76 4.22
C PRO A 48 -0.03 -11.59 4.28
N VAL A 49 -0.56 -10.40 4.05
CA VAL A 49 0.17 -9.14 4.15
C VAL A 49 0.44 -8.85 5.61
N GLY A 50 1.70 -8.57 5.95
CA GLY A 50 2.11 -8.11 7.27
C GLY A 50 2.36 -6.61 7.29
N ARG A 51 2.59 -6.07 8.49
CA ARG A 51 2.88 -4.64 8.69
C ARG A 51 4.10 -4.18 7.89
N ASP A 52 5.18 -4.95 7.91
CA ASP A 52 6.44 -4.61 7.23
C ASP A 52 6.26 -4.49 5.71
N ASP A 53 5.38 -5.32 5.13
CA ASP A 53 5.05 -5.27 3.71
C ASP A 53 4.32 -3.96 3.35
N VAL A 54 3.47 -3.46 4.25
CA VAL A 54 2.77 -2.17 4.06
C VAL A 54 3.76 -1.01 4.19
N GLU A 55 4.71 -1.08 5.12
CA GLU A 55 5.74 -0.04 5.32
C GLU A 55 6.77 0.00 4.17
N SER A 56 7.00 -1.12 3.47
CA SER A 56 7.91 -1.20 2.33
C SER A 56 7.28 -0.73 1.01
N LEU A 57 5.94 -0.65 0.91
CA LEU A 57 5.22 -0.20 -0.29
C LEU A 57 5.69 1.16 -0.79
N ARG A 58 5.97 1.26 -2.09
CA ARG A 58 6.35 2.51 -2.77
C ARG A 58 5.48 2.76 -3.98
N PHE A 59 4.57 3.72 -3.85
CA PHE A 59 3.67 4.12 -4.93
C PHE A 59 4.37 5.07 -5.90
N PRO A 60 4.25 4.84 -7.22
CA PRO A 60 4.70 5.79 -8.23
C PRO A 60 3.82 7.05 -8.23
N VAL A 61 4.41 8.19 -8.56
CA VAL A 61 3.71 9.48 -8.62
C VAL A 61 2.99 9.65 -9.96
N SER A 62 1.75 10.11 -9.93
CA SER A 62 0.94 10.38 -11.13
C SER A 62 0.43 11.83 -11.15
N ALA A 63 0.27 12.40 -12.35
CA ALA A 63 -0.19 13.79 -12.54
C ALA A 63 -1.54 14.10 -11.87
N ARG A 64 -2.37 13.07 -11.68
CA ARG A 64 -3.53 13.08 -10.77
C ARG A 64 -3.41 11.91 -9.81
N GLY A 65 -3.51 12.18 -8.52
CA GLY A 65 -3.41 11.17 -7.46
C GLY A 65 -4.00 11.67 -6.16
N TYR A 66 -4.16 10.76 -5.20
CA TYR A 66 -4.47 11.12 -3.83
C TYR A 66 -3.30 11.89 -3.21
N ARG A 67 -3.57 12.67 -2.17
CA ARG A 67 -2.51 13.34 -1.43
C ARG A 67 -1.67 12.29 -0.72
N MET A 68 -0.35 12.37 -0.90
CA MET A 68 0.60 11.43 -0.30
C MET A 68 0.43 11.35 1.22
N SER A 69 0.28 12.50 1.90
CA SER A 69 0.05 12.56 3.35
C SER A 69 -1.17 11.75 3.80
N ASP A 70 -2.29 11.90 3.10
CA ASP A 70 -3.55 11.27 3.49
C ASP A 70 -3.49 9.76 3.26
N VAL A 71 -2.78 9.34 2.20
CA VAL A 71 -2.51 7.92 1.92
C VAL A 71 -1.56 7.35 2.95
N ASP A 72 -0.45 8.03 3.26
CA ASP A 72 0.56 7.59 4.23
C ASP A 72 -0.03 7.48 5.64
N ASP A 73 -0.87 8.44 6.06
CA ASP A 73 -1.59 8.40 7.33
C ASP A 73 -2.55 7.20 7.40
N ALA A 74 -3.30 6.97 6.32
CA ALA A 74 -4.21 5.84 6.23
C ALA A 74 -3.47 4.49 6.26
N LEU A 75 -2.37 4.36 5.52
CA LEU A 75 -1.53 3.15 5.49
C LEU A 75 -0.85 2.90 6.83
N THR A 76 -0.37 3.95 7.50
CA THR A 76 0.22 3.86 8.84
C THR A 76 -0.80 3.31 9.85
N ARG A 77 -2.02 3.84 9.82
CA ARG A 77 -3.11 3.35 10.68
C ARG A 77 -3.48 1.90 10.37
N LEU A 78 -3.59 1.56 9.09
CA LEU A 78 -3.90 0.19 8.67
C LEU A 78 -2.80 -0.80 9.07
N GLY A 79 -1.52 -0.43 8.92
CA GLY A 79 -0.38 -1.25 9.35
C GLY A 79 -0.37 -1.51 10.85
N ALA A 80 -0.76 -0.52 11.66
CA ALA A 80 -0.91 -0.70 13.11
C ALA A 80 -2.04 -1.69 13.46
N GLU A 81 -3.21 -1.56 12.82
CA GLU A 81 -4.30 -2.52 13.04
C GLU A 81 -3.96 -3.93 12.56
N LEU A 82 -3.20 -4.05 11.47
CA LEU A 82 -2.74 -5.34 10.96
C LEU A 82 -1.85 -6.04 12.00
N ALA A 83 -0.89 -5.32 12.57
CA ALA A 83 -0.02 -5.84 13.63
C ALA A 83 -0.80 -6.27 14.88
N GLU A 84 -1.83 -5.52 15.28
CA GLU A 84 -2.69 -5.90 16.41
C GLU A 84 -3.47 -7.18 16.11
N ARG A 85 -4.02 -7.30 14.89
CA ARG A 85 -4.74 -8.50 14.46
C ARG A 85 -3.84 -9.72 14.40
N ASP A 86 -2.64 -9.58 13.85
CA ASP A 86 -1.66 -10.66 13.74
C ASP A 86 -1.21 -11.15 15.12
N ALA A 87 -0.96 -10.23 16.06
CA ALA A 87 -0.65 -10.58 17.45
C ALA A 87 -1.80 -11.37 18.09
N ARG A 88 -3.05 -10.92 17.88
CA ARG A 88 -4.23 -11.60 18.40
C ARG A 88 -4.44 -12.98 17.79
N ILE A 89 -4.14 -13.15 16.50
CA ILE A 89 -4.20 -14.45 15.84
C ILE A 89 -3.15 -15.39 16.43
N ALA A 90 -1.90 -14.93 16.60
CA ALA A 90 -0.83 -15.71 17.19
C ALA A 90 -1.17 -16.19 18.62
N ASP A 91 -1.78 -15.33 19.43
CA ASP A 91 -2.23 -15.69 20.78
C ASP A 91 -3.31 -16.77 20.75
N LEU A 92 -4.29 -16.64 19.85
CA LEU A 92 -5.37 -17.63 19.69
C LEU A 92 -4.85 -18.98 19.19
N GLU A 93 -3.92 -18.96 18.22
CA GLU A 93 -3.28 -20.16 17.70
C GLU A 93 -2.45 -20.87 18.78
N SER A 94 -1.73 -20.11 19.61
CA SER A 94 -0.98 -20.65 20.75
C SER A 94 -1.90 -21.29 21.78
N ALA A 95 -3.02 -20.63 22.12
CA ALA A 95 -4.02 -21.18 23.04
C ALA A 95 -4.65 -22.47 22.49
N LEU A 96 -4.96 -22.51 21.19
CA LEU A 96 -5.50 -23.70 20.53
C LEU A 96 -4.50 -24.85 20.53
N ALA A 97 -3.23 -24.58 20.20
CA ALA A 97 -2.17 -25.57 20.23
C ALA A 97 -1.96 -26.12 21.65
N GLY A 98 -1.99 -25.26 22.66
CA GLY A 98 -1.91 -25.66 24.08
C GLY A 98 -3.08 -26.54 24.50
N ALA A 99 -4.30 -26.23 24.08
CA ALA A 99 -5.49 -27.03 24.36
C ALA A 99 -5.44 -28.41 23.69
N GLN A 100 -4.88 -28.51 22.48
CA GLN A 100 -4.71 -29.77 21.75
C GLN A 100 -3.58 -30.65 22.35
N ALA A 101 -2.54 -30.02 22.90
CA ALA A 101 -1.42 -30.72 23.53
C ALA A 101 -1.72 -31.20 24.96
N ALA A 102 -2.70 -30.59 25.63
CA ALA A 102 -3.17 -31.08 26.92
C ALA A 102 -3.75 -32.51 26.75
N PRO A 103 -3.31 -33.50 27.55
CA PRO A 103 -3.88 -34.84 27.45
C PRO A 103 -5.38 -34.72 27.69
N ARG A 104 -6.21 -35.22 26.76
CA ARG A 104 -7.60 -35.54 27.06
C ARG A 104 -7.55 -36.53 28.21
N ILE A 105 -7.63 -36.03 29.44
CA ILE A 105 -7.95 -36.84 30.61
C ILE A 105 -9.37 -37.29 30.35
N THR A 106 -9.49 -38.39 29.61
CA THR A 106 -10.71 -39.17 29.50
C THR A 106 -11.11 -39.40 30.94
N MET A 107 -12.18 -38.73 31.38
CA MET A 107 -12.93 -39.10 32.55
C MET A 107 -13.52 -40.48 32.26
N ASP A 108 -12.67 -41.50 32.31
CA ASP A 108 -13.07 -42.87 32.54
C ASP A 108 -13.55 -42.87 33.98
N LYS A 109 -14.84 -42.58 34.15
CA LYS A 109 -15.48 -42.66 35.44
C LYS A 109 -15.47 -44.15 35.80
N PRO A 110 -14.75 -44.59 36.85
CA PRO A 110 -14.83 -45.99 37.24
C PRO A 110 -16.27 -46.20 37.69
N VAL A 111 -17.04 -46.93 36.89
CA VAL A 111 -18.33 -47.45 37.32
C VAL A 111 -17.99 -48.43 38.42
N GLU A 112 -18.11 -47.98 39.68
CA GLU A 112 -18.11 -48.86 40.83
C GLU A 112 -19.22 -49.89 40.63
N ARG A 113 -18.80 -51.06 40.17
CA ARG A 113 -19.49 -52.32 40.32
C ARG A 113 -19.57 -52.58 41.83
N ASN A 114 -20.59 -52.02 42.47
CA ASN A 114 -20.98 -52.42 43.80
C ASN A 114 -21.87 -53.64 43.64
N GLU A 115 -21.23 -54.81 43.68
CA GLU A 115 -21.87 -56.08 43.98
C GLU A 115 -22.19 -56.10 45.48
N GLN A 116 -23.47 -56.00 45.82
CA GLN A 116 -24.08 -56.50 47.06
C GLN A 116 -25.61 -56.48 46.96
#